data_AF-A0A7Y9STY6-F1
#
_entry.id   AF-A0A7Y9STY6-F1
#
_cell.length_a   1.000
_cell.length_b   1.000
_cell.length_c   1.000
_cell.angle_alpha   90.00
_cell.angle_beta   90.00
_cell.angle_gamma   90.00
#
_symmetry.space_group_name_H-M   'P 1'
#
loop_
_entity.id
_entity.type
_entity.pdbx_description
1 polymer ?
#
loop_
_entity_poly.entity_id
_entity_poly.type
_entity_poly.pdbx_seq_one_letter_code
_entity_poly.pdbx_strand_id
1 'polypeptide(L)'
;MCTGLSFTTVDHYFGRNLDLEFSYNETVTITPRNFSFPFRRLASMPTHHAIIGIATISDGYPLYYDAVNEKGLGMAGLNFPDNAYYPAEDSEATNVTPFEFIPWVLGQFDSVAQVKEALETVNLADISFSAQFPLSPLHWIISDGAASITVESVHDGLKVYDNPWGVLTNNPTFDIQSFRLNDYMHLSTRQPQNTFAPDVPLDTYSRGMGGMGLPGDLSSSSRFVKAVFTRMNSVSGSSESESISQFFQILGSVAQQRGCVQVGDEEKYEITIYSSCCNADKGIYYYTTYENSQITGVDMHREDLDGSELVAYPLVEGQQIAMQN
;
A
#
# COMPACT_ATOMS: atom_id res chain seq x y z
N MET A 1 10.91 1.34 4.27
CA MET A 1 9.72 2.24 4.36
C MET A 1 8.74 1.91 3.23
N CYS A 2 7.61 2.61 3.08
CA CYS A 2 6.62 2.29 2.03
C CYS A 2 5.76 3.50 1.67
N THR A 3 5.07 3.45 0.52
CA THR A 3 3.92 4.31 0.22
C THR A 3 2.77 3.48 -0.34
N GLY A 4 1.61 3.50 0.30
CA GLY A 4 0.36 2.86 -0.16
C GLY A 4 -0.57 3.88 -0.81
N LEU A 5 -1.31 3.45 -1.82
CA LEU A 5 -2.10 4.32 -2.68
C LEU A 5 -3.44 3.67 -3.07
N SER A 6 -4.51 4.45 -2.97
CA SER A 6 -5.83 4.18 -3.52
C SER A 6 -6.22 5.27 -4.52
N PHE A 7 -6.61 4.86 -5.71
CA PHE A 7 -6.93 5.74 -6.82
C PHE A 7 -8.10 5.16 -7.62
N THR A 8 -9.20 5.90 -7.69
CA THR A 8 -10.41 5.48 -8.40
C THR A 8 -10.57 6.32 -9.65
N THR A 9 -10.76 5.66 -10.79
CA THR A 9 -11.09 6.30 -12.08
C THR A 9 -12.49 5.87 -12.50
N VAL A 10 -12.61 5.00 -13.50
CA VAL A 10 -13.80 4.16 -13.70
C VAL A 10 -13.77 2.98 -12.74
N ASP A 11 -12.61 2.30 -12.69
CA ASP A 11 -12.38 1.19 -11.76
C ASP A 11 -11.60 1.69 -10.53
N HIS A 12 -11.61 0.89 -9.47
CA HIS A 12 -10.80 1.07 -8.26
C HIS A 12 -9.41 0.43 -8.41
N TYR A 13 -8.37 1.21 -8.14
CA TYR A 13 -6.98 0.76 -8.14
C TYR A 13 -6.36 0.91 -6.76
N PHE A 14 -5.66 -0.13 -6.31
CA PHE A 14 -4.99 -0.18 -5.02
C PHE A 14 -3.60 -0.79 -5.13
N GLY A 15 -2.62 -0.27 -4.41
CA GLY A 15 -1.26 -0.78 -4.49
C GLY A 15 -0.27 0.05 -3.69
N ARG A 16 1.02 -0.21 -3.87
CA ARG A 16 2.06 0.40 -3.03
C ARG A 16 3.46 0.36 -3.66
N ASN A 17 4.33 1.23 -3.17
CA ASN A 17 5.79 1.03 -3.20
C ASN A 17 6.21 0.24 -1.96
N LEU A 18 6.96 -0.85 -2.15
CA LEU A 18 7.70 -1.52 -1.07
C LEU A 18 9.13 -0.99 -1.07
N ASP A 19 9.49 -0.22 -0.05
CA ASP A 19 10.85 0.31 0.08
C ASP A 19 11.61 -0.46 1.17
N LEU A 20 12.64 -1.22 0.79
CA LEU A 20 13.48 -1.97 1.73
C LEU A 20 14.91 -2.04 1.17
N GLU A 21 15.86 -2.45 2.00
CA GLU A 21 17.25 -2.67 1.63
C GLU A 21 17.57 -4.11 1.20
N PHE A 22 16.57 -5.00 1.24
CA PHE A 22 16.68 -6.39 0.80
C PHE A 22 15.31 -6.97 0.41
N SER A 23 15.33 -7.96 -0.49
CA SER A 23 14.15 -8.72 -0.91
C SER A 23 14.01 -10.01 -0.08
N TYR A 24 12.76 -10.42 0.14
CA TYR A 24 12.40 -11.66 0.84
C TYR A 24 11.99 -12.80 -0.11
N ASN A 25 12.33 -12.71 -1.40
CA ASN A 25 11.85 -13.61 -2.47
C ASN A 25 10.33 -13.53 -2.65
N GLU A 26 9.83 -12.31 -2.81
CA GLU A 26 8.42 -12.02 -2.99
C GLU A 26 7.86 -12.67 -4.27
N THR A 27 6.62 -13.17 -4.22
CA THR A 27 5.88 -13.67 -5.37
C THR A 27 4.50 -13.04 -5.45
N VAL A 28 3.96 -12.85 -6.66
CA VAL A 28 2.52 -12.61 -6.81
C VAL A 28 1.80 -13.93 -6.51
N THR A 29 0.97 -13.93 -5.48
CA THR A 29 0.33 -15.13 -4.92
C THR A 29 -1.19 -14.99 -4.96
N ILE A 30 -1.83 -15.95 -5.61
CA ILE A 30 -3.28 -16.13 -5.59
C ILE A 30 -3.63 -17.19 -4.55
N THR A 31 -4.51 -16.83 -3.62
CA THR A 31 -5.12 -17.76 -2.66
C THR A 31 -6.56 -18.04 -3.13
N PRO A 32 -6.87 -19.25 -3.63
CA PRO A 32 -8.22 -19.60 -4.08
C PRO A 32 -9.18 -19.78 -2.90
N ARG A 33 -10.49 -19.78 -3.17
CA ARG A 33 -11.56 -19.75 -2.18
C ARG A 33 -11.53 -20.91 -1.19
N ASN A 34 -11.05 -22.09 -1.60
CA ASN A 34 -11.05 -23.31 -0.79
C ASN A 34 -9.66 -23.66 -0.24
N PHE A 35 -8.70 -22.74 -0.30
CA PHE A 35 -7.51 -22.82 0.53
C PHE A 35 -7.92 -22.62 1.99
N SER A 36 -7.43 -23.44 2.91
CA SER A 36 -7.81 -23.29 4.32
C SER A 36 -6.83 -22.36 5.03
N PHE A 37 -7.33 -21.23 5.55
CA PHE A 37 -6.54 -20.37 6.44
C PHE A 37 -6.61 -20.90 7.88
N PRO A 38 -5.50 -21.43 8.45
CA PRO A 38 -5.40 -21.65 9.88
C PRO A 38 -5.16 -20.31 10.58
N PHE A 39 -5.98 -19.99 11.59
CA PHE A 39 -5.77 -18.83 12.46
C PHE A 39 -5.28 -19.28 13.84
N ARG A 40 -4.41 -18.49 14.49
CA ARG A 40 -3.83 -18.87 15.80
C ARG A 40 -4.87 -18.90 16.92
N ARG A 41 -5.82 -17.96 16.89
CA ARG A 41 -6.80 -17.73 17.97
C ARG A 41 -8.25 -17.68 17.50
N LEU A 42 -8.46 -17.78 16.19
CA LEU A 42 -9.78 -17.90 15.58
C LEU A 42 -9.96 -19.30 14.99
N ALA A 43 -11.22 -19.67 14.72
CA ALA A 43 -11.49 -20.86 13.94
C ALA A 43 -10.84 -20.73 12.56
N SER A 44 -10.32 -21.83 12.02
CA SER A 44 -9.86 -21.88 10.64
C SER A 44 -10.96 -21.42 9.68
N MET A 45 -10.58 -20.74 8.61
CA MET A 45 -11.49 -20.32 7.55
C MET A 45 -11.26 -21.23 6.33
N PRO A 46 -12.02 -22.32 6.16
CA PRO A 46 -11.83 -23.29 5.07
C PRO A 46 -12.38 -22.80 3.72
N THR A 47 -13.26 -21.80 3.75
CA THR A 47 -13.78 -21.13 2.56
C THR A 47 -13.81 -19.63 2.80
N HIS A 48 -13.33 -18.87 1.82
CA HIS A 48 -13.19 -17.42 1.88
C HIS A 48 -13.23 -16.82 0.46
N HIS A 49 -13.19 -15.48 0.34
CA HIS A 49 -12.99 -14.81 -0.95
C HIS A 49 -11.63 -15.14 -1.53
N ALA A 50 -11.51 -15.33 -2.83
CA ALA A 50 -10.22 -15.45 -3.48
C ALA A 50 -9.43 -14.14 -3.33
N ILE A 51 -8.11 -14.25 -3.13
CA ILE A 51 -7.19 -13.14 -2.84
C ILE A 51 -6.04 -13.18 -3.85
N ILE A 52 -5.62 -12.02 -4.36
CA ILE A 52 -4.40 -11.86 -5.15
C ILE A 52 -3.55 -10.72 -4.57
N GLY A 53 -2.25 -10.96 -4.41
CA GLY A 53 -1.34 -9.99 -3.82
C GLY A 53 0.11 -10.41 -3.91
N ILE A 54 1.03 -9.57 -3.43
CA ILE A 54 2.43 -9.98 -3.26
C ILE A 54 2.62 -10.54 -1.83
N ALA A 55 3.22 -11.73 -1.75
CA ALA A 55 3.50 -12.42 -0.49
C ALA A 55 4.86 -13.14 -0.51
N THR A 56 5.36 -13.43 0.68
CA THR A 56 6.37 -14.48 0.89
C THR A 56 5.64 -15.73 1.38
N ILE A 57 5.81 -16.87 0.70
CA ILE A 57 5.19 -18.13 1.12
C ILE A 57 6.14 -18.87 2.05
N SER A 58 5.73 -19.07 3.30
CA SER A 58 6.49 -19.85 4.30
C SER A 58 5.60 -20.92 4.91
N ASP A 59 6.09 -22.16 4.99
CA ASP A 59 5.36 -23.31 5.51
C ASP A 59 3.95 -23.48 4.92
N GLY A 60 3.80 -23.14 3.63
CA GLY A 60 2.52 -23.18 2.90
C GLY A 60 1.54 -22.04 3.23
N TYR A 61 1.95 -21.04 4.03
CA TYR A 61 1.14 -19.88 4.38
C TYR A 61 1.57 -18.64 3.58
N PRO A 62 0.64 -17.89 2.96
CA PRO A 62 0.97 -16.66 2.23
C PRO A 62 1.10 -15.47 3.19
N LEU A 63 2.32 -15.05 3.49
CA LEU A 63 2.61 -13.85 4.28
C LEU A 63 2.52 -12.63 3.37
N TYR A 64 1.30 -12.12 3.18
CA TYR A 64 1.02 -10.98 2.29
C TYR A 64 1.64 -9.68 2.79
N TYR A 65 2.19 -8.91 1.85
CA TYR A 65 2.55 -7.52 2.06
C TYR A 65 1.40 -6.58 1.70
N ASP A 66 0.80 -6.83 0.53
CA ASP A 66 -0.37 -6.14 0.01
C ASP A 66 -1.16 -7.07 -0.93
N ALA A 67 -2.49 -6.93 -0.92
CA ALA A 67 -3.39 -7.77 -1.69
C ALA A 67 -4.75 -7.10 -1.91
N VAL A 68 -5.52 -7.65 -2.85
CA VAL A 68 -6.97 -7.40 -2.99
C VAL A 68 -7.73 -8.73 -3.00
N ASN A 69 -9.03 -8.70 -2.69
CA ASN A 69 -9.91 -9.84 -2.91
C ASN A 69 -10.79 -9.67 -4.15
N GLU A 70 -11.49 -10.76 -4.53
CA GLU A 70 -12.44 -10.80 -5.64
C GLU A 70 -13.67 -9.87 -5.50
N LYS A 71 -13.75 -9.10 -4.40
CA LYS A 71 -14.85 -8.18 -4.09
C LYS A 71 -14.46 -6.72 -4.24
N GLY A 72 -13.21 -6.44 -4.61
CA GLY A 72 -12.70 -5.08 -4.77
C GLY A 72 -12.18 -4.44 -3.48
N LEU A 73 -11.99 -5.22 -2.41
CA LEU A 73 -11.37 -4.74 -1.17
C LEU A 73 -9.86 -4.96 -1.24
N GLY A 74 -9.09 -3.91 -1.04
CA GLY A 74 -7.62 -3.92 -0.99
C GLY A 74 -7.06 -3.59 0.40
N MET A 75 -5.93 -4.19 0.74
CA MET A 75 -5.23 -3.95 2.00
C MET A 75 -3.72 -4.08 1.85
N ALA A 76 -2.97 -3.20 2.50
CA ALA A 76 -1.50 -3.22 2.51
C ALA A 76 -0.95 -2.93 3.91
N GLY A 77 0.03 -3.71 4.34
CA GLY A 77 0.81 -3.46 5.56
C GLY A 77 2.08 -2.67 5.25
N LEU A 78 2.28 -1.55 5.93
CA LEU A 78 3.41 -0.65 5.74
C LEU A 78 4.21 -0.51 7.04
N ASN A 79 5.53 -0.36 6.92
CA ASN A 79 6.43 -0.28 8.09
C ASN A 79 6.04 0.88 9.02
N PHE A 80 5.89 0.61 10.32
CA PHE A 80 5.46 1.57 11.33
C PHE A 80 6.28 1.43 12.64
N PRO A 81 7.61 1.51 12.56
CA PRO A 81 8.51 1.27 13.68
C PRO A 81 8.27 2.27 14.82
N ASP A 82 8.59 1.84 16.04
CA ASP A 82 8.48 2.60 17.30
C ASP A 82 7.07 3.09 17.68
N ASN A 83 6.09 2.99 16.79
CA ASN A 83 4.71 3.42 17.01
C ASN A 83 3.76 2.22 17.06
N ALA A 84 4.00 1.19 16.23
CA ALA A 84 3.26 -0.06 16.30
C ALA A 84 3.42 -0.71 17.69
N TYR A 85 2.31 -1.05 18.31
CA TYR A 85 2.25 -1.79 19.56
C TYR A 85 1.20 -2.88 19.44
N TYR A 86 1.62 -4.12 19.70
CA TYR A 86 0.74 -5.29 19.71
C TYR A 86 0.63 -5.76 21.16
N PRO A 87 -0.55 -5.66 21.79
CA PRO A 87 -0.73 -6.15 23.15
C PRO A 87 -0.75 -7.68 23.21
N ALA A 88 -0.73 -8.20 24.44
CA ALA A 88 -1.09 -9.59 24.68
C ALA A 88 -2.54 -9.89 24.24
N GLU A 89 -2.87 -11.17 24.21
CA GLU A 89 -4.22 -11.63 23.91
C GLU A 89 -5.25 -11.08 24.92
N ASP A 90 -6.44 -10.76 24.44
CA ASP A 90 -7.58 -10.29 25.24
C ASP A 90 -8.75 -11.27 25.10
N SER A 91 -9.19 -11.87 26.21
CA SER A 91 -10.28 -12.86 26.21
C SER A 91 -11.64 -12.33 25.76
N GLU A 92 -11.84 -11.01 25.78
CA GLU A 92 -13.10 -10.38 25.38
C GLU A 92 -13.06 -9.87 23.93
N ALA A 93 -11.90 -9.93 23.26
CA ALA A 93 -11.69 -9.39 21.92
C ALA A 93 -11.52 -10.48 20.83
N THR A 94 -11.71 -10.07 19.58
CA THR A 94 -11.33 -10.86 18.40
C THR A 94 -9.81 -10.75 18.20
N ASN A 95 -9.06 -11.72 18.72
CA ASN A 95 -7.60 -11.73 18.61
C ASN A 95 -7.16 -12.18 17.21
N VAL A 96 -6.50 -11.28 16.49
CA VAL A 96 -5.87 -11.54 15.18
C VAL A 96 -4.41 -11.14 15.29
N THR A 97 -3.48 -11.96 14.82
CA THR A 97 -2.06 -11.54 14.77
C THR A 97 -1.78 -10.76 13.48
N PRO A 98 -0.86 -9.78 13.47
CA PRO A 98 -0.55 -8.97 12.30
C PRO A 98 -0.31 -9.74 10.98
N PHE A 99 0.32 -10.93 11.03
CA PHE A 99 0.56 -11.71 9.81
C PHE A 99 -0.72 -12.40 9.27
N GLU A 100 -1.73 -12.58 10.11
CA GLU A 100 -3.05 -13.12 9.76
C GLU A 100 -4.03 -12.02 9.35
N PHE A 101 -3.68 -10.75 9.56
CA PHE A 101 -4.64 -9.66 9.46
C PHE A 101 -5.12 -9.40 8.02
N ILE A 102 -4.22 -9.47 7.02
CA ILE A 102 -4.61 -9.37 5.61
C ILE A 102 -5.54 -10.54 5.21
N PRO A 103 -5.19 -11.82 5.43
CA PRO A 103 -6.10 -12.95 5.20
C PRO A 103 -7.44 -12.82 5.92
N TRP A 104 -7.43 -12.39 7.18
CA TRP A 104 -8.64 -12.23 7.97
C TRP A 104 -9.56 -11.16 7.38
N VAL A 105 -9.02 -10.00 6.98
CA VAL A 105 -9.82 -8.93 6.37
C VAL A 105 -10.31 -9.35 4.98
N LEU A 106 -9.40 -9.70 4.09
CA LEU A 106 -9.69 -9.92 2.67
C LEU A 106 -10.46 -11.22 2.43
N GLY A 107 -10.39 -12.20 3.33
CA GLY A 107 -11.09 -13.47 3.20
C GLY A 107 -12.59 -13.38 3.42
N GLN A 108 -13.10 -12.39 4.17
CA GLN A 108 -14.49 -12.42 4.63
C GLN A 108 -15.27 -11.10 4.49
N PHE A 109 -14.62 -10.00 4.11
CA PHE A 109 -15.28 -8.71 3.95
C PHE A 109 -15.27 -8.27 2.48
N ASP A 110 -16.39 -7.69 2.06
CA ASP A 110 -16.60 -7.14 0.73
C ASP A 110 -16.24 -5.64 0.65
N SER A 111 -16.23 -4.93 1.78
CA SER A 111 -16.14 -3.46 1.81
C SER A 111 -15.49 -2.90 3.08
N VAL A 112 -14.96 -1.69 2.98
CA VAL A 112 -14.40 -0.91 4.09
C VAL A 112 -15.43 -0.70 5.20
N ALA A 113 -16.71 -0.53 4.86
CA ALA A 113 -17.77 -0.35 5.84
C ALA A 113 -17.88 -1.57 6.78
N GLN A 114 -17.93 -2.78 6.23
CA GLN A 114 -17.95 -4.03 7.01
C GLN A 114 -16.68 -4.19 7.85
N VAL A 115 -15.52 -3.82 7.30
CA VAL A 115 -14.25 -3.86 8.03
C VAL A 115 -14.28 -2.93 9.24
N LYS A 116 -14.77 -1.70 9.10
CA LYS A 116 -14.87 -0.74 10.22
C LYS A 116 -15.69 -1.29 11.38
N GLU A 117 -16.84 -1.90 11.08
CA GLU A 117 -17.70 -2.53 12.10
C GLU A 117 -16.97 -3.68 12.81
N ALA A 118 -16.26 -4.53 12.05
CA ALA A 118 -15.53 -5.65 12.64
C ALA A 118 -14.36 -5.19 13.55
N LEU A 119 -13.66 -4.12 13.16
CA LEU A 119 -12.51 -3.59 13.91
C LEU A 119 -12.87 -3.01 15.29
N GLU A 120 -14.15 -2.76 15.60
CA GLU A 120 -14.58 -2.28 16.93
C GLU A 120 -14.22 -3.25 18.05
N THR A 121 -14.03 -4.53 17.73
CA THR A 121 -13.75 -5.60 18.72
C THR A 121 -12.42 -6.31 18.48
N VAL A 122 -11.60 -5.85 17.52
CA VAL A 122 -10.34 -6.53 17.16
C VAL A 122 -9.21 -6.15 18.11
N ASN A 123 -8.45 -7.17 18.51
CA ASN A 123 -7.16 -7.02 19.18
C ASN A 123 -6.04 -7.56 18.29
N LEU A 124 -5.06 -6.72 17.93
CA LEU A 124 -3.89 -7.16 17.16
C LEU A 124 -2.82 -7.75 18.08
N ALA A 125 -2.90 -9.06 18.31
CA ALA A 125 -2.13 -9.75 19.34
C ALA A 125 -0.68 -10.04 18.93
N ASP A 126 0.25 -9.92 19.89
CA ASP A 126 1.69 -10.21 19.72
C ASP A 126 1.98 -11.72 19.64
N ILE A 127 1.65 -12.32 18.50
CA ILE A 127 1.91 -13.73 18.20
C ILE A 127 2.67 -13.82 16.89
N SER A 128 3.98 -14.12 16.96
CA SER A 128 4.82 -14.27 15.76
C SER A 128 4.43 -15.49 14.90
N PHE A 129 4.69 -15.41 13.60
CA PHE A 129 4.51 -16.53 12.68
C PHE A 129 5.44 -17.68 13.06
N SER A 130 6.73 -17.40 13.19
CA SER A 130 7.72 -18.36 13.68
C SER A 130 8.88 -17.62 14.33
N ALA A 131 9.86 -18.35 14.89
CA ALA A 131 11.09 -17.73 15.38
C ALA A 131 11.91 -17.06 14.26
N GLN A 132 11.79 -17.55 13.02
CA GLN A 132 12.47 -17.01 11.84
C GLN A 132 11.74 -15.80 11.25
N PHE A 133 10.42 -15.73 11.44
CA PHE A 133 9.57 -14.62 11.00
C PHE A 133 8.85 -13.99 12.21
N PRO A 134 9.57 -13.16 13.00
CA PRO A 134 8.94 -12.35 14.04
C PRO A 134 8.00 -11.32 13.42
N LEU A 135 7.12 -10.75 14.24
CA LEU A 135 6.23 -9.69 13.79
C LEU A 135 7.01 -8.45 13.34
N SER A 136 6.61 -7.92 12.18
CA SER A 136 7.04 -6.60 11.74
C SER A 136 6.16 -5.52 12.39
N PRO A 137 6.72 -4.36 12.76
CA PRO A 137 5.93 -3.22 13.22
C PRO A 137 5.22 -2.60 12.02
N LEU A 138 3.89 -2.71 11.96
CA LEU A 138 3.10 -2.35 10.79
C LEU A 138 1.91 -1.47 11.18
N HIS A 139 1.46 -0.69 10.20
CA HIS A 139 0.12 -0.13 10.13
C HIS A 139 -0.47 -0.44 8.75
N TRP A 140 -1.78 -0.28 8.60
CA TRP A 140 -2.48 -0.74 7.39
C TRP A 140 -3.32 0.36 6.76
N ILE A 141 -3.30 0.40 5.43
CA ILE A 141 -4.33 1.07 4.63
C ILE A 141 -5.26 -0.01 4.07
N ILE A 142 -6.57 0.22 4.18
CA ILE A 142 -7.62 -0.64 3.64
C ILE A 142 -8.52 0.22 2.78
N SER A 143 -8.81 -0.21 1.55
CA SER A 143 -9.62 0.57 0.61
C SER A 143 -10.51 -0.30 -0.25
N ASP A 144 -11.71 0.18 -0.52
CA ASP A 144 -12.56 -0.27 -1.62
C ASP A 144 -12.78 0.89 -2.59
N GLY A 145 -13.66 0.71 -3.59
CA GLY A 145 -13.99 1.75 -4.57
C GLY A 145 -14.71 2.97 -4.00
N ALA A 146 -15.21 2.91 -2.75
CA ALA A 146 -15.97 3.99 -2.11
C ALA A 146 -15.16 4.76 -1.07
N ALA A 147 -14.29 4.10 -0.31
CA ALA A 147 -13.59 4.69 0.82
C ALA A 147 -12.22 4.05 1.06
N SER A 148 -11.39 4.77 1.83
CA SER A 148 -10.18 4.22 2.43
C SER A 148 -10.16 4.51 3.93
N ILE A 149 -9.56 3.61 4.70
CA ILE A 149 -9.25 3.79 6.12
C ILE A 149 -7.78 3.47 6.40
N THR A 150 -7.28 4.04 7.49
CA THR A 150 -5.98 3.69 8.07
C THR A 150 -6.19 3.04 9.43
N VAL A 151 -5.52 1.91 9.67
CA VAL A 151 -5.58 1.15 10.94
C VAL A 151 -4.20 1.14 11.59
N GLU A 152 -4.11 1.67 12.80
CA GLU A 152 -2.88 1.77 13.59
C GLU A 152 -3.10 1.17 14.98
N SER A 153 -2.38 0.09 15.31
CA SER A 153 -2.33 -0.42 16.70
C SER A 153 -1.20 0.28 17.42
N VAL A 154 -1.53 1.14 18.37
CA VAL A 154 -0.58 1.93 19.19
C VAL A 154 -0.79 1.63 20.67
N HIS A 155 0.06 2.16 21.54
CA HIS A 155 -0.06 1.95 23.00
C HIS A 155 -1.44 2.33 23.57
N ASP A 156 -2.09 3.35 23.01
CA ASP A 156 -3.44 3.79 23.39
C ASP A 156 -4.57 2.96 22.75
N GLY A 157 -4.25 1.81 22.16
CA GLY A 157 -5.18 0.87 21.53
C GLY A 157 -5.23 0.97 20.00
N LEU A 158 -6.13 0.18 19.42
CA LEU A 158 -6.38 0.17 17.98
C LEU A 158 -7.10 1.46 17.53
N LYS A 159 -6.49 2.20 16.61
CA LYS A 159 -7.05 3.41 16.01
C LYS A 159 -7.47 3.12 14.57
N VAL A 160 -8.68 3.52 14.22
CA VAL A 160 -9.23 3.41 12.87
C VAL A 160 -9.59 4.82 12.40
N TYR A 161 -8.90 5.30 11.38
CA TYR A 161 -9.07 6.63 10.81
C TYR A 161 -9.73 6.53 9.44
N ASP A 162 -10.71 7.40 9.17
CA ASP A 162 -11.10 7.66 7.78
C ASP A 162 -9.90 8.29 7.05
N ASN A 163 -9.59 7.78 5.86
CA ASN A 163 -8.47 8.24 5.05
C ASN A 163 -9.00 8.89 3.75
N PRO A 164 -9.42 10.16 3.79
CA PRO A 164 -9.92 10.86 2.60
C PRO A 164 -8.84 11.12 1.55
N TRP A 165 -7.56 10.91 1.90
CA TRP A 165 -6.42 11.14 1.03
C TRP A 165 -6.11 9.94 0.14
N GLY A 166 -6.53 8.73 0.54
CA GLY A 166 -6.22 7.49 -0.16
C GLY A 166 -4.73 7.19 -0.23
N VAL A 167 -3.95 7.66 0.75
CA VAL A 167 -2.49 7.49 0.81
C VAL A 167 -2.08 7.13 2.23
N LEU A 168 -1.07 6.28 2.37
CA LEU A 168 -0.40 5.99 3.64
C LEU A 168 1.10 5.84 3.42
N THR A 169 1.94 6.22 4.39
CA THR A 169 3.39 6.00 4.31
C THR A 169 3.92 5.20 5.50
N ASN A 170 4.62 5.82 6.45
CA ASN A 170 5.21 5.14 7.61
C ASN A 170 4.92 5.99 8.85
N ASN A 171 5.94 6.41 9.61
CA ASN A 171 5.76 7.30 10.76
C ASN A 171 5.61 8.78 10.36
N PRO A 172 5.03 9.64 11.21
CA PRO A 172 4.34 9.34 12.48
C PRO A 172 2.93 8.77 12.26
N THR A 173 2.11 8.70 13.31
CA THR A 173 0.68 8.32 13.23
C THR A 173 -0.09 9.12 12.18
N PHE A 174 -1.15 8.52 11.66
CA PHE A 174 -1.90 9.05 10.52
C PHE A 174 -2.58 10.40 10.79
N ASP A 175 -3.00 10.65 12.03
CA ASP A 175 -3.58 11.94 12.44
C ASP A 175 -2.56 13.08 12.31
N ILE A 176 -1.31 12.85 12.68
CA ILE A 176 -0.22 13.82 12.54
C ILE A 176 0.12 14.02 11.06
N GLN A 177 0.22 12.95 10.27
CA GLN A 177 0.46 13.05 8.83
C GLN A 177 -0.65 13.87 8.14
N SER A 178 -1.91 13.56 8.43
CA SER A 178 -3.08 14.26 7.89
C SER A 178 -3.11 15.72 8.32
N PHE A 179 -2.84 16.02 9.60
CA PHE A 179 -2.83 17.39 10.11
C PHE A 179 -1.78 18.27 9.41
N ARG A 180 -0.59 17.71 9.10
CA ARG A 180 0.49 18.43 8.40
C ARG A 180 0.12 18.88 6.99
N LEU A 181 -0.89 18.28 6.35
CA LEU A 181 -1.35 18.75 5.03
C LEU A 181 -1.84 20.20 5.05
N ASN A 182 -2.28 20.72 6.21
CA ASN A 182 -2.66 22.12 6.38
C ASN A 182 -1.51 23.09 6.05
N ASP A 183 -0.26 22.71 6.33
CA ASP A 183 0.92 23.54 6.04
C ASP A 183 1.10 23.76 4.53
N TYR A 184 0.55 22.86 3.71
CA TYR A 184 0.69 22.83 2.26
C TYR A 184 -0.55 23.33 1.51
N MET A 185 -1.51 23.95 2.21
CA MET A 185 -2.76 24.44 1.59
C MET A 185 -2.54 25.51 0.51
N HIS A 186 -1.35 26.12 0.47
CA HIS A 186 -0.95 27.13 -0.51
C HIS A 186 -0.48 26.54 -1.84
N LEU A 187 -0.17 25.24 -1.89
CA LEU A 187 0.28 24.59 -3.12
C LEU A 187 -0.81 24.62 -4.20
N SER A 188 -0.40 24.78 -5.45
CA SER A 188 -1.32 24.87 -6.59
C SER A 188 -0.74 24.24 -7.85
N THR A 189 -1.62 23.66 -8.67
CA THR A 189 -1.30 23.23 -10.05
C THR A 189 -1.22 24.39 -11.03
N ARG A 190 -1.64 25.60 -10.62
CA ARG A 190 -1.65 26.81 -11.45
C ARG A 190 -0.41 27.67 -11.19
N GLN A 191 -0.15 28.61 -12.09
CA GLN A 191 0.88 29.62 -11.83
C GLN A 191 0.51 30.50 -10.64
N PRO A 192 1.48 30.88 -9.80
CA PRO A 192 1.22 31.71 -8.63
C PRO A 192 0.81 33.12 -9.06
N GLN A 193 0.00 33.76 -8.23
CA GLN A 193 -0.22 35.21 -8.30
C GLN A 193 0.80 35.90 -7.39
N ASN A 194 1.22 37.11 -7.77
CA ASN A 194 2.10 37.90 -6.91
C ASN A 194 1.33 38.44 -5.69
N THR A 195 1.38 37.70 -4.58
CA THR A 195 0.83 38.10 -3.28
C THR A 195 1.91 38.62 -2.33
N PHE A 196 3.18 38.59 -2.73
CA PHE A 196 4.32 39.03 -1.91
C PHE A 196 4.44 40.56 -1.89
N ALA A 197 4.39 41.20 -3.07
CA ALA A 197 4.48 42.64 -3.22
C ALA A 197 3.70 43.09 -4.46
N PRO A 198 2.40 43.44 -4.33
CA PRO A 198 1.51 43.68 -5.48
C PRO A 198 2.00 44.72 -6.49
N ASP A 199 2.74 45.74 -6.03
CA ASP A 199 3.24 46.83 -6.87
C ASP A 199 4.64 46.58 -7.45
N VAL A 200 5.27 45.46 -7.09
CA VAL A 200 6.58 45.06 -7.64
C VAL A 200 6.35 44.01 -8.71
N PRO A 201 6.73 44.23 -9.99
CA PRO A 201 6.59 43.21 -11.02
C PRO A 201 7.53 42.04 -10.71
N LEU A 202 6.95 40.85 -10.52
CA LEU A 202 7.66 39.59 -10.34
C LEU A 202 7.29 38.64 -11.49
N ASP A 203 8.31 38.09 -12.15
CA ASP A 203 8.11 37.21 -13.30
C ASP A 203 7.83 35.76 -12.89
N THR A 204 6.82 35.15 -13.51
CA THR A 204 6.58 33.71 -13.44
C THR A 204 7.51 32.97 -14.41
N TYR A 205 8.79 32.90 -14.03
CA TYR A 205 9.88 32.48 -14.90
C TYR A 205 9.86 30.99 -15.29
N SER A 206 9.04 30.15 -14.63
CA SER A 206 8.96 28.72 -14.90
C SER A 206 7.52 28.22 -14.84
N ARG A 207 7.25 27.05 -15.42
CA ARG A 207 6.02 26.28 -15.19
C ARG A 207 6.12 25.49 -13.89
N GLY A 208 4.99 25.24 -13.24
CA GLY A 208 4.94 24.48 -11.99
C GLY A 208 5.32 25.28 -10.75
N MET A 209 5.47 26.61 -10.85
CA MET A 209 5.82 27.46 -9.69
C MET A 209 4.77 27.44 -8.58
N GLY A 210 3.51 27.09 -8.88
CA GLY A 210 2.48 26.92 -7.85
C GLY A 210 2.74 25.75 -6.90
N GLY A 211 3.56 24.77 -7.29
CA GLY A 211 3.98 23.66 -6.44
C GLY A 211 5.23 23.96 -5.61
N MET A 212 5.78 25.18 -5.65
CA MET A 212 6.91 25.56 -4.81
C MET A 212 6.53 25.43 -3.33
N GLY A 213 7.37 24.74 -2.56
CA GLY A 213 7.10 24.35 -1.18
C GLY A 213 6.74 22.87 -1.02
N LEU A 214 6.39 22.16 -2.11
CA LEU A 214 6.19 20.72 -2.06
C LEU A 214 7.51 20.00 -1.71
N PRO A 215 7.54 19.13 -0.68
CA PRO A 215 8.77 18.53 -0.22
C PRO A 215 9.25 17.45 -1.21
N GLY A 216 10.57 17.35 -1.38
CA GLY A 216 11.21 16.50 -2.38
C GLY A 216 12.13 15.42 -1.81
N ASP A 217 12.33 15.36 -0.50
CA ASP A 217 13.11 14.32 0.16
C ASP A 217 12.31 13.00 0.34
N LEU A 218 13.03 11.93 0.71
CA LEU A 218 12.50 10.58 0.78
C LEU A 218 11.98 10.18 2.18
N SER A 219 11.88 11.13 3.12
CA SER A 219 11.27 10.86 4.43
C SER A 219 9.79 10.50 4.28
N SER A 220 9.29 9.74 5.26
CA SER A 220 7.88 9.32 5.33
C SER A 220 6.91 10.50 5.17
N SER A 221 7.07 11.57 5.94
CA SER A 221 6.19 12.75 5.88
C SER A 221 6.27 13.49 4.54
N SER A 222 7.46 13.62 3.95
CA SER A 222 7.63 14.27 2.64
C SER A 222 6.99 13.46 1.51
N ARG A 223 7.20 12.13 1.52
CA ARG A 223 6.54 11.22 0.58
C ARG A 223 5.03 11.24 0.75
N PHE A 224 4.50 11.32 1.98
CA PHE A 224 3.06 11.42 2.21
C PHE A 224 2.48 12.68 1.56
N VAL A 225 3.05 13.86 1.85
CA VAL A 225 2.59 15.14 1.28
C VAL A 225 2.67 15.11 -0.25
N LYS A 226 3.79 14.64 -0.80
CA LYS A 226 4.00 14.55 -2.25
C LYS A 226 3.05 13.58 -2.93
N ALA A 227 2.85 12.39 -2.38
CA ALA A 227 1.90 11.41 -2.90
C ALA A 227 0.46 11.92 -2.84
N VAL A 228 0.04 12.53 -1.72
CA VAL A 228 -1.30 13.13 -1.57
C VAL A 228 -1.50 14.24 -2.60
N PHE A 229 -0.58 15.20 -2.69
CA PHE A 229 -0.72 16.30 -3.66
C PHE A 229 -0.77 15.77 -5.10
N THR A 230 0.09 14.82 -5.44
CA THR A 230 0.16 14.24 -6.79
C THR A 230 -1.12 13.46 -7.11
N ARG A 231 -1.62 12.64 -6.19
CA ARG A 231 -2.86 11.88 -6.34
C ARG A 231 -4.09 12.78 -6.47
N MET A 232 -4.25 13.75 -5.57
CA MET A 232 -5.42 14.64 -5.53
C MET A 232 -5.54 15.56 -6.75
N ASN A 233 -4.44 15.76 -7.48
CA ASN A 233 -4.39 16.59 -8.69
C ASN A 233 -4.14 15.76 -9.97
N SER A 234 -4.09 14.44 -9.87
CA SER A 234 -3.92 13.55 -11.02
C SER A 234 -5.19 13.48 -11.85
N VAL A 235 -5.03 13.41 -13.17
CA VAL A 235 -6.10 13.21 -14.13
C VAL A 235 -5.65 12.12 -15.09
N SER A 236 -6.50 11.13 -15.32
CA SER A 236 -6.31 10.09 -16.33
C SER A 236 -7.51 10.01 -17.26
N GLY A 237 -7.34 9.37 -18.41
CA GLY A 237 -8.47 8.83 -19.16
C GLY A 237 -9.17 7.69 -18.42
N SER A 238 -10.11 7.04 -19.11
CA SER A 238 -10.93 5.96 -18.55
C SER A 238 -10.50 4.55 -19.01
N SER A 239 -9.46 4.43 -19.83
CA SER A 239 -8.95 3.11 -20.22
C SER A 239 -8.03 2.53 -19.15
N GLU A 240 -8.00 1.20 -19.05
CA GLU A 240 -7.10 0.47 -18.15
C GLU A 240 -5.65 0.98 -18.27
N SER A 241 -5.16 1.11 -19.51
CA SER A 241 -3.80 1.53 -19.79
C SER A 241 -3.49 2.94 -19.27
N GLU A 242 -4.44 3.87 -19.39
CA GLU A 242 -4.26 5.24 -18.89
C GLU A 242 -4.33 5.29 -17.36
N SER A 243 -5.26 4.53 -16.75
CA SER A 243 -5.43 4.48 -15.31
C SER A 243 -4.23 3.86 -14.61
N ILE A 244 -3.76 2.68 -15.05
CA ILE A 244 -2.56 2.06 -14.47
C ILE A 244 -1.33 2.92 -14.71
N SER A 245 -1.20 3.55 -15.89
CA SER A 245 -0.09 4.46 -16.17
C SER A 245 -0.09 5.62 -15.17
N GLN A 246 -1.23 6.26 -14.92
CA GLN A 246 -1.31 7.37 -13.96
C GLN A 246 -1.00 6.89 -12.54
N PHE A 247 -1.47 5.71 -12.14
CA PHE A 247 -1.17 5.11 -10.84
C PHE A 247 0.34 4.96 -10.61
N PHE A 248 1.05 4.36 -11.58
CA PHE A 248 2.50 4.23 -11.51
C PHE A 248 3.24 5.56 -11.56
N GLN A 249 2.72 6.60 -12.23
CA GLN A 249 3.29 7.96 -12.17
C GLN A 249 3.17 8.57 -10.77
N ILE A 250 2.04 8.36 -10.08
CA ILE A 250 1.86 8.82 -8.69
C ILE A 250 2.86 8.13 -7.76
N LEU A 251 2.95 6.80 -7.80
CA LEU A 251 3.90 6.05 -6.99
C LEU A 251 5.36 6.37 -7.36
N GLY A 252 5.65 6.53 -8.65
CA GLY A 252 6.97 6.90 -9.16
C GLY A 252 7.45 8.26 -8.64
N SER A 253 6.53 9.18 -8.33
CA SER A 253 6.87 10.48 -7.74
C SER A 253 7.53 10.39 -6.36
N VAL A 254 7.35 9.25 -5.66
CA VAL A 254 7.82 9.00 -4.30
C VAL A 254 8.61 7.69 -4.17
N ALA A 255 9.04 7.11 -5.29
CA ALA A 255 9.94 5.96 -5.29
C ALA A 255 11.31 6.35 -4.72
N GLN A 256 11.99 5.41 -4.08
CA GLN A 256 13.32 5.59 -3.51
C GLN A 256 14.38 5.01 -4.44
N GLN A 257 15.33 5.87 -4.84
CA GLN A 257 16.40 5.51 -5.75
C GLN A 257 17.63 5.01 -4.97
N ARG A 258 18.26 3.95 -5.48
CA ARG A 258 19.52 3.40 -4.94
C ARG A 258 20.57 4.51 -4.81
N GLY A 259 21.12 4.67 -3.61
CA GLY A 259 22.10 5.71 -3.29
C GLY A 259 21.52 6.94 -2.57
N CYS A 260 20.19 7.13 -2.55
CA CYS A 260 19.57 8.31 -1.94
C CYS A 260 19.18 8.13 -0.46
N VAL A 261 19.00 6.89 0.01
CA VAL A 261 18.68 6.56 1.41
C VAL A 261 19.60 5.45 1.89
N GLN A 262 20.64 5.80 2.65
CA GLN A 262 21.54 4.83 3.26
C GLN A 262 20.98 4.37 4.61
N VAL A 263 21.01 3.06 4.88
CA VAL A 263 20.53 2.47 6.12
C VAL A 263 21.62 1.59 6.76
N GLY A 264 21.88 1.79 8.05
CA GLY A 264 22.92 1.03 8.77
C GLY A 264 24.36 1.37 8.34
N ASP A 265 25.19 0.33 8.16
CA ASP A 265 26.61 0.44 7.80
C ASP A 265 26.84 0.93 6.35
N GLU A 266 28.10 1.12 5.97
CA GLU A 266 28.51 1.54 4.62
C GLU A 266 27.98 0.55 3.54
N GLU A 267 27.40 1.09 2.46
CA GLU A 267 26.88 0.40 1.25
C GLU A 267 25.48 -0.25 1.26
N LYS A 268 24.67 -0.14 2.33
CA LYS A 268 23.26 -0.57 2.29
C LYS A 268 22.31 0.60 2.00
N TYR A 269 21.40 0.41 1.04
CA TYR A 269 20.47 1.43 0.61
C TYR A 269 19.04 0.91 0.57
N GLU A 270 18.12 1.70 1.13
CA GLU A 270 16.70 1.47 0.93
C GLU A 270 16.31 1.88 -0.51
N ILE A 271 15.61 1.00 -1.21
CA ILE A 271 15.13 1.23 -2.58
C ILE A 271 13.68 0.79 -2.69
N THR A 272 12.94 1.34 -3.66
CA THR A 272 11.64 0.79 -4.03
C THR A 272 11.84 -0.54 -4.78
N ILE A 273 11.77 -1.66 -4.07
CA ILE A 273 11.98 -3.01 -4.63
C ILE A 273 10.95 -3.29 -5.72
N TYR A 274 9.69 -2.99 -5.44
CA TYR A 274 8.61 -3.03 -6.42
C TYR A 274 7.60 -1.91 -6.19
N SER A 275 6.87 -1.60 -7.25
CA SER A 275 5.64 -0.83 -7.21
C SER A 275 4.51 -1.73 -7.69
N SER A 276 3.40 -1.80 -6.95
CA SER A 276 2.20 -2.55 -7.33
C SER A 276 1.03 -1.63 -7.63
N CYS A 277 0.15 -2.09 -8.51
CA CYS A 277 -1.12 -1.48 -8.86
C CYS A 277 -2.08 -2.63 -9.17
N CYS A 278 -3.08 -2.86 -8.34
CA CYS A 278 -4.11 -3.85 -8.59
C CYS A 278 -5.38 -3.15 -9.05
N ASN A 279 -5.92 -3.55 -10.20
CA ASN A 279 -7.31 -3.24 -10.54
C ASN A 279 -8.18 -4.17 -9.69
N ALA A 280 -8.76 -3.61 -8.61
CA ALA A 280 -9.49 -4.36 -7.62
C ALA A 280 -10.84 -4.86 -8.15
N ASP A 281 -11.46 -4.12 -9.08
CA ASP A 281 -12.73 -4.51 -9.70
C ASP A 281 -12.59 -5.68 -10.69
N LYS A 282 -11.39 -5.87 -11.24
CA LYS A 282 -11.09 -6.93 -12.22
C LYS A 282 -10.22 -8.06 -11.69
N GLY A 283 -9.69 -7.96 -10.47
CA GLY A 283 -8.77 -8.95 -9.92
C GLY A 283 -7.46 -9.09 -10.70
N ILE A 284 -6.95 -7.99 -11.27
CA ILE A 284 -5.69 -7.98 -12.04
C ILE A 284 -4.61 -7.24 -11.25
N TYR A 285 -3.56 -7.97 -10.88
CA TYR A 285 -2.43 -7.43 -10.11
C TYR A 285 -1.29 -7.06 -11.05
N TYR A 286 -1.03 -5.76 -11.19
CA TYR A 286 0.09 -5.22 -11.95
C TYR A 286 1.25 -4.83 -11.06
N TYR A 287 2.48 -4.95 -11.57
CA TYR A 287 3.68 -4.50 -10.87
C TYR A 287 4.82 -4.12 -11.82
N THR A 288 5.74 -3.31 -11.30
CA THR A 288 7.10 -3.11 -11.83
C THR A 288 8.11 -3.43 -10.72
N THR A 289 9.30 -3.91 -11.06
CA THR A 289 10.40 -4.07 -10.09
C THR A 289 11.45 -3.00 -10.30
N TYR A 290 12.34 -2.78 -9.33
CA TYR A 290 13.38 -1.75 -9.42
C TYR A 290 14.21 -1.82 -10.71
N GLU A 291 14.52 -3.03 -11.17
CA GLU A 291 15.34 -3.28 -12.36
C GLU A 291 14.52 -3.66 -13.61
N ASN A 292 13.19 -3.62 -13.53
CA ASN A 292 12.30 -3.85 -14.67
C ASN A 292 11.18 -2.82 -14.72
N SER A 293 11.34 -1.81 -15.56
CA SER A 293 10.31 -0.77 -15.77
C SER A 293 9.10 -1.22 -16.61
N GLN A 294 9.08 -2.45 -17.14
CA GLN A 294 7.88 -2.96 -17.83
C GLN A 294 6.82 -3.35 -16.80
N ILE A 295 5.59 -2.84 -16.97
CA ILE A 295 4.45 -3.28 -16.18
C ILE A 295 4.14 -4.75 -16.54
N THR A 296 4.21 -5.62 -15.53
CA THR A 296 3.82 -7.03 -15.60
C THR A 296 2.47 -7.20 -14.92
N GLY A 297 1.62 -8.14 -15.38
CA GLY A 297 0.28 -8.35 -14.82
C GLY A 297 -0.06 -9.83 -14.62
N VAL A 298 -0.75 -10.13 -13.53
CA VAL A 298 -1.34 -11.45 -13.22
C VAL A 298 -2.84 -11.27 -13.00
N ASP A 299 -3.65 -12.02 -13.72
CA ASP A 299 -5.11 -11.97 -13.66
C ASP A 299 -5.62 -13.19 -12.89
N MET A 300 -6.22 -12.98 -11.71
CA MET A 300 -6.67 -14.07 -10.85
C MET A 300 -7.75 -14.94 -11.49
N HIS A 301 -8.54 -14.39 -12.41
CA HIS A 301 -9.62 -15.13 -13.09
C HIS A 301 -9.11 -16.07 -14.20
N ARG A 302 -7.79 -16.10 -14.43
CA ARG A 302 -7.14 -17.11 -15.27
C ARG A 302 -6.74 -18.38 -14.52
N GLU A 303 -6.89 -18.38 -13.20
CA GLU A 303 -6.66 -19.54 -12.33
C GLU A 303 -7.97 -20.20 -11.87
N ASP A 304 -7.86 -21.41 -11.32
CA ASP A 304 -8.96 -22.07 -10.63
C ASP A 304 -9.18 -21.46 -9.24
N LEU A 305 -10.08 -20.48 -9.15
CA LEU A 305 -10.43 -19.82 -7.89
C LEU A 305 -11.21 -20.71 -6.92
N ASP A 306 -11.71 -21.87 -7.35
CA ASP A 306 -12.34 -22.86 -6.46
C ASP A 306 -11.37 -23.97 -6.06
N GLY A 307 -10.10 -23.86 -6.43
CA GLY A 307 -9.02 -24.72 -5.98
C GLY A 307 -8.70 -24.59 -4.48
N SER A 308 -7.77 -25.41 -4.00
CA SER A 308 -7.35 -25.46 -2.59
C SER A 308 -5.85 -25.26 -2.38
N GLU A 309 -5.11 -24.93 -3.44
CA GLU A 309 -3.64 -24.74 -3.39
C GLU A 309 -3.28 -23.31 -3.79
N LEU A 310 -2.22 -22.77 -3.19
CA LEU A 310 -1.70 -21.46 -3.57
C LEU A 310 -1.12 -21.51 -4.99
N VAL A 311 -1.36 -20.46 -5.77
CA VAL A 311 -0.70 -20.25 -7.06
C VAL A 311 0.29 -19.09 -6.91
N ALA A 312 1.57 -19.33 -7.22
CA ALA A 312 2.63 -18.34 -7.04
C ALA A 312 3.38 -18.06 -8.34
N TYR A 313 3.53 -16.78 -8.65
CA TYR A 313 4.23 -16.26 -9.81
C TYR A 313 5.48 -15.49 -9.33
N PRO A 314 6.70 -15.95 -9.67
CA PRO A 314 7.92 -15.18 -9.42
C PRO A 314 7.84 -13.80 -10.08
N LEU A 315 8.42 -12.80 -9.42
CA LEU A 315 8.52 -11.47 -10.01
C LEU A 315 9.42 -11.51 -11.26
N VAL A 316 8.99 -10.83 -12.32
CA VAL A 316 9.81 -10.65 -13.52
C VAL A 316 10.86 -9.59 -13.25
N GLU A 317 12.07 -10.06 -12.97
CA GLU A 317 13.26 -9.24 -12.78
C GLU A 317 14.04 -9.04 -14.08
N GLY A 318 14.93 -8.03 -14.07
CA GLY A 318 15.71 -7.65 -15.24
C GLY A 318 14.90 -6.89 -16.28
N GLN A 319 15.52 -5.88 -16.88
CA GLN A 319 14.83 -4.98 -17.77
C GLN A 319 14.30 -5.70 -19.01
N GLN A 320 12.97 -5.69 -19.18
CA GLN A 320 12.34 -6.17 -20.40
C GLN A 320 12.33 -5.02 -21.42
N ILE A 321 12.98 -5.23 -22.57
CA ILE A 321 13.16 -4.21 -23.63
C ILE A 321 12.46 -4.69 -24.90
N ALA A 322 11.42 -3.97 -25.32
CA ALA A 322 10.80 -4.16 -26.62
C ALA A 322 11.62 -3.44 -27.70
N MET A 323 12.47 -4.19 -28.41
CA MET A 323 13.21 -3.67 -29.56
C MET A 323 12.24 -3.37 -30.71
N GLN A 324 12.27 -2.13 -31.22
CA GLN A 324 11.36 -1.70 -32.28
C GLN A 324 11.89 -1.98 -33.70
N ASN A 325 13.06 -2.60 -33.82
CA ASN A 325 13.74 -2.92 -35.07
C ASN A 325 14.40 -4.29 -35.02
#